data_AF-A0A2V8ULJ6-F1
#
_entry.id   AF-A0A2V8ULJ6-F1
#
_cell.length_a   1.000
_cell.length_b   1.000
_cell.length_c   1.000
_cell.angle_alpha   90.00
_cell.angle_beta   90.00
_cell.angle_gamma   90.00
#
_symmetry.space_group_name_H-M   'P 1'
#
loop_
_entity.id
_entity.type
_entity.pdbx_description
1 polymer ?
#
loop_
_entity_poly.entity_id
_entity_poly.type
_entity_poly.pdbx_seq_one_letter_code
_entity_poly.pdbx_strand_id
1 'polypeptide(L)'
;MSLRMTRTRLMFVSFLFIAAASKAADWPTFGHDPQRTGWAYEETMLSPENVSTLELKWKTKVKNEFRMLSALTVPVVAIGVPTLKGVRDVVYVAGSGDHVFALDAETGEVLWTRSFKSYVGPKNSGYQGTFLCPNGITATPVIDRSTGVLYVIAADGALYGLDLGSGKIRFGPAQFVAPFARAGA
;
A
#
# COMPACT_ATOMS: atom_id res chain seq x y z
N MET A 1 0.03 -76.15 5.87
CA MET A 1 -0.15 -74.97 6.76
C MET A 1 -0.22 -73.74 5.86
N SER A 2 -1.42 -73.23 5.58
CA SER A 2 -1.70 -72.19 4.57
C SER A 2 -1.84 -70.83 5.25
N LEU A 3 -0.90 -69.90 5.03
CA LEU A 3 -0.94 -68.54 5.57
C LEU A 3 -1.80 -67.63 4.68
N ARG A 4 -2.91 -67.09 5.21
CA ARG A 4 -3.72 -66.06 4.55
C ARG A 4 -3.15 -64.68 4.85
N MET A 5 -2.66 -63.96 3.85
CA MET A 5 -2.34 -62.53 3.96
C MET A 5 -3.62 -61.70 3.77
N THR A 6 -4.09 -61.07 4.84
CA THR A 6 -5.12 -60.02 4.79
C THR A 6 -4.45 -58.67 4.47
N ARG A 7 -4.81 -58.08 3.33
CA ARG A 7 -4.41 -56.72 2.94
C ARG A 7 -5.26 -55.69 3.70
N THR A 8 -4.68 -55.02 4.68
CA THR A 8 -5.30 -53.86 5.35
C THR A 8 -5.23 -52.65 4.41
N ARG A 9 -6.37 -52.17 3.92
CA ARG A 9 -6.43 -50.92 3.14
C ARG A 9 -6.50 -49.73 4.09
N LEU A 10 -5.47 -48.89 4.09
CA LEU A 10 -5.47 -47.62 4.81
C LEU A 10 -6.22 -46.57 3.96
N MET A 11 -7.38 -46.11 4.43
CA MET A 11 -8.09 -44.98 3.81
C MET A 11 -7.47 -43.66 4.29
N PHE A 12 -6.90 -42.90 3.38
CA PHE A 12 -6.53 -41.50 3.61
C PHE A 12 -7.78 -40.62 3.50
N VAL A 13 -8.21 -40.03 4.61
CA VAL A 13 -9.24 -38.99 4.61
C VAL A 13 -8.55 -37.66 4.35
N SER A 14 -8.73 -37.11 3.15
CA SER A 14 -8.25 -35.76 2.81
C SER A 14 -9.24 -34.74 3.38
N PHE A 15 -8.83 -33.99 4.38
CA PHE A 15 -9.57 -32.80 4.84
C PHE A 15 -9.30 -31.66 3.86
N LEU A 16 -10.28 -31.36 3.00
CA LEU A 16 -10.31 -30.10 2.26
C LEU A 16 -10.51 -28.96 3.27
N PHE A 17 -9.46 -28.20 3.54
CA PHE A 17 -9.59 -26.89 4.16
C PHE A 17 -10.19 -25.94 3.13
N ILE A 18 -11.48 -25.67 3.24
CA ILE A 18 -12.12 -24.56 2.53
C ILE A 18 -11.64 -23.29 3.24
N ALA A 19 -10.63 -22.64 2.69
CA ALA A 19 -10.25 -21.30 3.12
C ALA A 19 -11.41 -20.37 2.74
N ALA A 20 -12.20 -19.94 3.73
CA ALA A 20 -13.13 -18.85 3.53
C ALA A 20 -12.30 -17.62 3.12
N ALA A 21 -12.49 -17.15 1.89
CA ALA A 21 -11.92 -15.88 1.47
C ALA A 21 -12.56 -14.80 2.35
N SER A 22 -11.78 -14.25 3.29
CA SER A 22 -12.17 -13.02 3.97
C SER A 22 -12.47 -11.98 2.90
N LYS A 23 -13.59 -11.27 3.01
CA LYS A 23 -13.80 -10.04 2.22
C LYS A 23 -12.70 -9.08 2.66
N ALA A 24 -11.62 -9.02 1.88
CA ALA A 24 -10.51 -8.13 2.18
C ALA A 24 -11.02 -6.70 2.01
N ALA A 25 -11.05 -5.94 3.10
CA ALA A 25 -11.36 -4.50 3.11
C ALA A 25 -10.14 -3.69 2.59
N ASP A 26 -9.61 -4.10 1.44
CA ASP A 26 -8.51 -3.42 0.77
C ASP A 26 -8.99 -2.05 0.28
N TRP A 27 -8.11 -1.05 0.34
CA TRP A 27 -8.33 0.25 -0.31
C TRP A 27 -7.19 0.49 -1.30
N PRO A 28 -7.23 -0.13 -2.49
CA PRO A 28 -6.04 -0.25 -3.34
C PRO A 28 -5.65 1.04 -4.08
N THR A 29 -6.54 2.02 -4.19
CA THR A 29 -6.30 3.22 -5.00
C THR A 29 -7.03 4.44 -4.46
N PHE A 30 -6.70 5.62 -5.00
CA PHE A 30 -7.48 6.82 -4.73
C PHE A 30 -8.94 6.61 -5.13
N GLY A 31 -9.85 6.80 -4.19
CA GLY A 31 -11.30 6.59 -4.41
C GLY A 31 -11.75 5.14 -4.33
N HIS A 32 -11.00 4.25 -3.66
CA HIS A 32 -11.34 2.84 -3.40
C HIS A 32 -11.25 1.91 -4.62
N ASP A 33 -12.04 2.17 -5.65
CA ASP A 33 -12.23 1.30 -6.80
C ASP A 33 -11.93 2.03 -8.13
N PRO A 34 -11.93 1.33 -9.30
CA PRO A 34 -11.63 1.97 -10.58
C PRO A 34 -12.66 3.05 -11.00
N GLN A 35 -13.87 3.05 -10.43
CA GLN A 35 -14.87 4.11 -10.63
C GLN A 35 -14.66 5.29 -9.67
N ARG A 36 -13.74 5.14 -8.72
CA ARG A 36 -13.39 6.13 -7.70
C ARG A 36 -14.58 6.54 -6.83
N THR A 37 -15.43 5.58 -6.45
CA THR A 37 -16.65 5.87 -5.70
C THR A 37 -16.37 6.49 -4.32
N GLY A 38 -15.21 6.19 -3.73
CA GLY A 38 -14.89 6.56 -2.36
C GLY A 38 -15.72 5.82 -1.31
N TRP A 39 -16.35 4.70 -1.68
CA TRP A 39 -17.25 3.95 -0.81
C TRP A 39 -16.62 2.64 -0.31
N ALA A 40 -16.34 2.56 0.99
CA ALA A 40 -15.99 1.31 1.68
C ALA A 40 -17.26 0.48 1.93
N TYR A 41 -17.76 -0.22 0.92
CA TYR A 41 -19.00 -0.99 1.03
C TYR A 41 -18.87 -2.25 1.91
N GLU A 42 -17.64 -2.67 2.21
CA GLU A 42 -17.33 -3.77 3.11
C GLU A 42 -17.37 -3.37 4.60
N GLU A 43 -17.36 -2.08 4.91
CA GLU A 43 -17.46 -1.59 6.29
C GLU A 43 -18.89 -1.80 6.81
N THR A 44 -19.02 -2.49 7.94
CA THR A 44 -20.31 -2.63 8.65
C THR A 44 -20.23 -2.42 10.16
N MET A 45 -19.09 -1.98 10.71
CA MET A 45 -18.91 -1.80 12.16
C MET A 45 -19.29 -0.40 12.62
N LEU A 46 -19.05 0.63 11.81
CA LEU A 46 -19.39 2.01 12.15
C LEU A 46 -20.79 2.36 11.64
N SER A 47 -21.57 3.02 12.51
CA SER A 47 -22.93 3.44 12.19
C SER A 47 -23.26 4.78 12.86
N PRO A 48 -24.32 5.49 12.42
CA PRO A 48 -24.76 6.72 13.08
C PRO A 48 -25.04 6.55 14.58
N GLU A 49 -25.40 5.34 15.03
CA GLU A 49 -25.68 5.03 16.43
C GLU A 49 -24.43 4.91 17.30
N ASN A 50 -23.27 4.57 16.72
CA ASN A 50 -22.04 4.32 17.47
C ASN A 50 -20.86 5.26 17.14
N VAL A 51 -20.95 6.05 16.06
CA VAL A 51 -19.86 6.93 15.62
C VAL A 51 -19.47 7.97 16.70
N SER A 52 -20.39 8.27 17.62
CA SER A 52 -20.15 9.15 18.77
C SER A 52 -19.12 8.61 19.76
N THR A 53 -18.83 7.30 19.76
CA THR A 53 -17.86 6.65 20.65
C THR A 53 -16.50 6.42 19.99
N LEU A 54 -16.25 7.01 18.80
CA LEU A 54 -14.95 6.90 18.15
C LEU A 54 -13.83 7.47 19.02
N GLU A 55 -12.72 6.75 19.06
CA GLU A 55 -11.50 7.18 19.75
C GLU A 55 -10.28 7.11 18.82
N LEU A 56 -9.29 7.94 19.12
CA LEU A 56 -8.01 7.89 18.43
C LEU A 56 -7.24 6.64 18.87
N LYS A 57 -7.11 5.65 17.99
CA LYS A 57 -6.31 4.44 18.25
C LYS A 57 -4.81 4.70 18.21
N TRP A 58 -4.33 5.40 17.19
CA TRP A 58 -2.91 5.75 17.06
C TRP A 58 -2.72 7.01 16.22
N LYS A 59 -1.54 7.63 16.39
CA LYS A 59 -1.07 8.76 15.58
C LYS A 59 0.43 8.65 15.38
N THR A 60 0.86 8.62 14.13
CA THR A 60 2.28 8.48 13.77
C THR A 60 2.77 9.68 12.98
N LYS A 61 3.89 10.26 13.42
CA LYS A 61 4.60 11.29 12.66
C LYS A 61 5.68 10.63 11.81
N VAL A 62 5.44 10.52 10.51
CA VAL A 62 6.45 10.03 9.56
C VAL A 62 7.49 11.11 9.24
N LYS A 63 8.71 10.69 8.89
CA LYS A 63 9.83 11.59 8.59
C LYS A 63 9.72 12.11 7.15
N ASN A 64 8.77 13.00 6.90
CA ASN A 64 8.53 13.61 5.59
C ASN A 64 8.85 15.10 5.57
N GLU A 65 9.55 15.55 4.53
CA GLU A 65 9.74 16.97 4.25
C GLU A 65 8.50 17.54 3.57
N PHE A 66 7.88 18.54 4.21
CA PHE A 66 6.74 19.25 3.65
C PHE A 66 7.21 20.17 2.53
N ARG A 67 6.93 19.81 1.28
CA ARG A 67 7.27 20.62 0.10
C ARG A 67 6.03 21.24 -0.57
N MET A 68 4.82 20.78 -0.22
CA MET A 68 3.54 21.33 -0.70
C MET A 68 2.47 21.29 0.38
N LEU A 69 1.34 21.98 0.14
CA LEU A 69 0.23 22.13 1.09
C LEU A 69 -0.30 20.81 1.67
N SER A 70 -0.36 19.75 0.86
CA SER A 70 -0.65 18.39 1.35
C SER A 70 0.66 17.59 1.42
N ALA A 71 1.23 17.48 2.62
CA ALA A 71 2.53 16.82 2.81
C ALA A 71 2.53 15.34 2.39
N LEU A 72 1.40 14.68 2.60
CA LEU A 72 1.19 13.24 2.39
C LEU A 72 0.04 13.03 1.42
N THR A 73 0.10 11.95 0.66
CA THR A 73 -1.02 11.48 -0.16
C THR A 73 -2.14 10.93 0.72
N VAL A 74 -3.31 10.71 0.14
CA VAL A 74 -4.30 9.86 0.81
C VAL A 74 -3.71 8.46 1.00
N PRO A 75 -4.11 7.73 2.07
CA PRO A 75 -3.65 6.38 2.28
C PRO A 75 -4.28 5.41 1.28
N VAL A 76 -3.53 4.36 0.96
CA VAL A 76 -4.04 3.12 0.37
C VAL A 76 -3.74 1.96 1.33
N VAL A 77 -4.60 0.95 1.36
CA VAL A 77 -4.57 -0.11 2.38
C VAL A 77 -4.57 -1.47 1.70
N ALA A 78 -3.74 -2.39 2.20
CA ALA A 78 -3.83 -3.81 1.88
C ALA A 78 -3.89 -4.65 3.16
N ILE A 79 -4.86 -5.56 3.21
CA ILE A 79 -5.12 -6.48 4.30
C ILE A 79 -4.32 -7.76 4.08
N GLY A 80 -3.83 -8.37 5.16
CA GLY A 80 -3.19 -9.68 5.12
C GLY A 80 -1.88 -9.73 4.32
N VAL A 81 -1.08 -8.66 4.35
CA VAL A 81 0.22 -8.58 3.68
C VAL A 81 1.28 -9.36 4.49
N PRO A 82 2.02 -10.30 3.87
CA PRO A 82 3.19 -10.91 4.51
C PRO A 82 4.31 -9.87 4.68
N THR A 83 4.76 -9.63 5.91
CA THR A 83 5.84 -8.69 6.23
C THR A 83 6.97 -9.38 7.01
N LEU A 84 8.07 -8.68 7.24
CA LEU A 84 9.15 -9.16 8.12
C LEU A 84 8.70 -9.35 9.58
N LYS A 85 7.56 -8.77 9.98
CA LYS A 85 6.98 -8.89 11.33
C LYS A 85 5.80 -9.87 11.38
N GLY A 86 5.61 -10.68 10.32
CA GLY A 86 4.47 -11.57 10.14
C GLY A 86 3.40 -10.95 9.23
N VAL A 87 2.23 -11.58 9.16
CA VAL A 87 1.10 -11.05 8.38
C VAL A 87 0.54 -9.81 9.07
N ARG A 88 0.33 -8.73 8.32
CA ARG A 88 -0.19 -7.44 8.79
C ARG A 88 -1.16 -6.82 7.81
N ASP A 89 -2.05 -6.00 8.32
CA ASP A 89 -2.77 -5.01 7.53
C ASP A 89 -1.91 -3.77 7.45
N VAL A 90 -1.74 -3.23 6.24
CA VAL A 90 -0.72 -2.23 5.97
C VAL A 90 -1.34 -1.01 5.30
N VAL A 91 -1.08 0.15 5.92
CA VAL A 91 -1.41 1.46 5.39
C VAL A 91 -0.18 2.02 4.69
N TYR A 92 -0.32 2.40 3.42
CA TYR A 92 0.73 3.04 2.65
C TYR A 92 0.40 4.51 2.42
N VAL A 93 1.35 5.39 2.71
CA VAL A 93 1.28 6.82 2.39
C VAL A 93 2.57 7.25 1.70
N ALA A 94 2.45 8.05 0.65
CA ALA A 94 3.60 8.72 0.06
C ALA A 94 3.67 10.17 0.54
N GLY A 95 4.85 10.76 0.48
CA GLY A 95 5.08 12.12 0.94
C GLY A 95 5.85 12.97 -0.06
N SER A 96 5.59 14.28 -0.02
CA SER A 96 6.23 15.29 -0.86
C SER A 96 7.75 15.35 -0.73
N GLY A 97 8.33 14.73 0.31
CA GLY A 97 9.76 14.56 0.51
C GLY A 97 10.39 13.39 -0.25
N ASP A 98 9.68 12.77 -1.21
CA ASP A 98 10.12 11.59 -1.97
C ASP A 98 10.28 10.32 -1.13
N HIS A 99 9.34 10.14 -0.20
CA HIS A 99 9.27 8.97 0.65
C HIS A 99 7.94 8.24 0.48
N VAL A 100 7.98 6.92 0.61
CA VAL A 100 6.81 6.07 0.83
C VAL A 100 6.98 5.36 2.16
N PHE A 101 5.93 5.39 2.96
CA PHE A 101 5.90 4.78 4.28
C PHE A 101 4.85 3.67 4.28
N ALA A 102 5.20 2.50 4.79
CA ALA A 102 4.25 1.46 5.15
C ALA A 102 4.11 1.43 6.67
N LEU A 103 2.88 1.53 7.15
CA LEU A 103 2.54 1.51 8.55
C LEU A 103 1.66 0.30 8.84
N ASP A 104 1.90 -0.33 9.98
CA ASP A 104 1.02 -1.33 10.54
C ASP A 104 -0.33 -0.67 10.90
N ALA A 105 -1.43 -1.20 10.35
CA ALA A 105 -2.76 -0.57 10.49
C ALA A 105 -3.30 -0.63 11.93
N GLU A 106 -2.88 -1.61 12.71
CA GLU A 106 -3.32 -1.82 14.09
C GLU A 106 -2.58 -0.89 15.06
N THR A 107 -1.27 -0.77 14.89
CA THR A 107 -0.39 -0.07 15.86
C THR A 107 0.09 1.31 15.40
N GLY A 108 0.02 1.59 14.10
CA GLY A 108 0.62 2.78 13.49
C GLY A 108 2.15 2.72 13.38
N GLU A 109 2.78 1.60 13.71
CA GLU A 109 4.24 1.47 13.63
C GLU A 109 4.71 1.49 12.16
N VAL A 110 5.78 2.22 11.85
CA VAL A 110 6.40 2.17 10.52
C VAL A 110 7.06 0.81 10.31
N LEU A 111 6.52 0.02 9.39
CA LEU A 111 7.05 -1.28 8.99
C LEU A 111 8.27 -1.14 8.08
N TRP A 112 8.20 -0.22 7.13
CA TRP A 112 9.31 0.15 6.26
C TRP A 112 9.16 1.56 5.71
N THR A 113 10.26 2.12 5.22
CA THR A 113 10.29 3.40 4.50
C THR A 113 11.14 3.24 3.26
N ARG A 114 10.64 3.75 2.13
CA ARG A 114 11.38 3.82 0.88
C ARG A 114 11.59 5.27 0.49
N SER A 115 12.86 5.65 0.30
CA SER A 115 13.23 6.96 -0.23
C SER A 115 13.64 6.84 -1.69
N PHE A 116 13.22 7.80 -2.51
CA PHE A 116 13.62 7.93 -3.89
C PHE A 116 14.63 9.06 -4.04
N LYS A 117 15.67 8.83 -4.85
CA LYS A 117 16.64 9.86 -5.21
C LYS A 117 16.36 10.30 -6.63
N SER A 118 16.08 11.58 -6.83
CA SER A 118 16.08 12.16 -8.18
C SER A 118 17.50 12.51 -8.58
N TYR A 119 17.96 11.99 -9.72
CA TYR A 119 19.22 12.40 -10.34
C TYR A 119 19.03 13.51 -11.37
N VAL A 120 17.78 13.83 -11.69
CA VAL A 120 17.43 15.01 -12.47
C VAL A 120 17.21 16.16 -11.48
N GLY A 121 17.99 17.23 -11.63
CA GLY A 121 17.81 18.45 -10.85
C GLY A 121 16.67 19.31 -11.41
N PRO A 122 15.95 20.06 -10.56
CA PRO A 122 14.97 21.02 -11.05
C PRO A 122 15.66 22.09 -11.89
N LYS A 123 15.00 22.53 -12.96
CA LYS A 123 15.48 23.65 -13.78
C LYS A 123 15.15 25.01 -13.14
N ASN A 124 14.39 25.00 -12.04
CA ASN A 124 13.87 26.18 -11.34
C ASN A 124 13.15 27.17 -12.27
N SER A 125 12.49 26.64 -13.30
CA SER A 125 11.71 27.41 -14.26
C SER A 125 10.22 27.41 -13.87
N GLY A 126 9.58 28.57 -13.95
CA GLY A 126 8.17 28.71 -13.62
C GLY A 126 7.88 28.37 -12.16
N TYR A 127 6.96 27.43 -11.92
CA TYR A 127 6.54 27.04 -10.57
C TYR A 127 7.34 25.89 -9.95
N GLN A 128 8.37 25.35 -10.62
CA GLN A 128 9.18 24.25 -10.08
C GLN A 128 9.83 24.63 -8.74
N GLY A 129 9.73 23.75 -7.74
CA GLY A 129 10.27 23.96 -6.39
C GLY A 129 9.39 24.84 -5.50
N THR A 130 8.28 25.38 -6.02
CA THR A 130 7.26 26.03 -5.21
C THR A 130 6.26 25.01 -4.68
N PHE A 131 5.41 25.39 -3.73
CA PHE A 131 4.35 24.52 -3.20
C PHE A 131 3.33 24.08 -4.28
N LEU A 132 3.27 24.76 -5.43
CA LEU A 132 2.42 24.38 -6.57
C LEU A 132 3.01 23.21 -7.38
N CYS A 133 4.34 23.13 -7.46
CA CYS A 133 5.09 22.05 -8.13
C CYS A 133 6.31 21.66 -7.27
N PRO A 134 6.12 20.89 -6.19
CA PRO A 134 7.10 20.74 -5.10
C PRO A 134 8.33 19.90 -5.41
N ASN A 135 8.48 19.41 -6.65
CA ASN A 135 9.52 18.47 -7.05
C ASN A 135 9.56 17.23 -6.13
N GLY A 136 8.39 16.64 -5.90
CA GLY A 136 8.21 15.51 -4.97
C GLY A 136 7.11 14.58 -5.44
N ILE A 137 6.94 13.45 -4.76
CA ILE A 137 5.77 12.58 -4.96
C ILE A 137 4.49 13.36 -4.65
N THR A 138 3.59 13.41 -5.63
CA THR A 138 2.27 14.05 -5.52
C THR A 138 1.12 13.10 -5.85
N ALA A 139 1.42 11.96 -6.51
CA ALA A 139 0.45 10.93 -6.83
C ALA A 139 0.26 9.95 -5.68
N THR A 140 -1.00 9.65 -5.37
CA THR A 140 -1.37 8.54 -4.50
C THR A 140 -0.87 7.22 -5.12
N PRO A 141 -0.13 6.39 -4.35
CA PRO A 141 0.25 5.05 -4.79
C PRO A 141 -0.95 4.17 -5.16
N VAL A 142 -0.74 3.17 -6.01
CA VAL A 142 -1.77 2.19 -6.39
C VAL A 142 -1.29 0.78 -6.08
N ILE A 143 -2.14 -0.02 -5.44
CA ILE A 143 -1.86 -1.41 -5.09
C ILE A 143 -2.42 -2.33 -6.15
N ASP A 144 -1.57 -3.20 -6.70
CA ASP A 144 -1.99 -4.40 -7.41
C ASP A 144 -1.92 -5.60 -6.46
N ARG A 145 -3.10 -6.03 -5.99
CA ARG A 145 -3.24 -7.15 -5.05
C ARG A 145 -2.89 -8.49 -5.67
N SER A 146 -3.07 -8.65 -6.98
CA SER A 146 -2.81 -9.91 -7.66
C SER A 146 -1.31 -10.23 -7.72
N THR A 147 -0.47 -9.20 -7.84
CA THR A 147 0.99 -9.35 -7.91
C THR A 147 1.70 -8.98 -6.62
N GLY A 148 1.01 -8.36 -5.67
CA GLY A 148 1.57 -7.89 -4.40
C GLY A 148 2.52 -6.72 -4.60
N VAL A 149 2.17 -5.79 -5.48
CA VAL A 149 3.00 -4.64 -5.87
C VAL A 149 2.31 -3.31 -5.56
N LEU A 150 3.03 -2.39 -4.94
CA LEU A 150 2.66 -0.98 -4.79
C LEU A 150 3.36 -0.15 -5.86
N TYR A 151 2.58 0.45 -6.76
CA TYR A 151 3.07 1.33 -7.81
C TYR A 151 3.16 2.78 -7.34
N VAL A 152 4.29 3.42 -7.60
CA VAL A 152 4.61 4.79 -7.17
C VAL A 152 5.38 5.50 -8.27
N ILE A 153 5.02 6.76 -8.53
CA ILE A 153 5.79 7.66 -9.40
C ILE A 153 6.61 8.60 -8.52
N ALA A 154 7.94 8.57 -8.65
CA ALA A 154 8.84 9.44 -7.91
C ALA A 154 9.01 10.81 -8.58
N ALA A 155 9.67 11.77 -7.91
CA ALA A 155 9.90 13.12 -8.45
C ALA A 155 10.62 13.16 -9.81
N ASP A 156 11.42 12.15 -10.15
CA ASP A 156 12.09 12.03 -11.46
C ASP A 156 11.14 11.58 -12.58
N GLY A 157 9.86 11.32 -12.27
CA GLY A 157 8.86 10.83 -13.22
C GLY A 157 9.00 9.35 -13.56
N ALA A 158 9.88 8.62 -12.89
CA ALA A 158 10.01 7.19 -13.03
C ALA A 158 8.95 6.46 -12.19
N LEU A 159 8.36 5.44 -12.79
CA LEU A 159 7.48 4.49 -12.15
C LEU A 159 8.30 3.38 -11.50
N TYR A 160 7.96 3.08 -10.24
CA TYR A 160 8.52 1.99 -9.45
C TYR A 160 7.39 1.07 -8.98
N GLY A 161 7.65 -0.23 -8.98
CA GLY A 161 6.83 -1.22 -8.29
C GLY A 161 7.55 -1.73 -7.05
N LEU A 162 6.97 -1.52 -5.87
CA LEU A 162 7.51 -1.95 -4.59
C LEU A 162 6.79 -3.20 -4.10
N ASP A 163 7.52 -4.12 -3.49
CA ASP A 163 6.95 -5.21 -2.70
C ASP A 163 6.14 -4.66 -1.51
N LEU A 164 4.90 -5.12 -1.35
CA LEU A 164 4.00 -4.63 -0.29
C LEU A 164 4.57 -4.82 1.12
N GLY A 165 5.20 -5.97 1.38
CA GLY A 165 5.66 -6.35 2.71
C GLY A 165 7.00 -5.73 3.12
N SER A 166 7.90 -5.52 2.15
CA SER A 166 9.28 -5.13 2.41
C SER A 166 9.69 -3.77 1.83
N GLY A 167 8.89 -3.18 0.93
CA GLY A 167 9.24 -1.93 0.25
C GLY A 167 10.42 -2.05 -0.72
N LYS A 168 10.88 -3.28 -1.01
CA LYS A 168 11.94 -3.53 -1.99
C LYS A 168 11.41 -3.29 -3.40
N ILE A 169 12.23 -2.71 -4.28
CA ILE A 169 11.88 -2.54 -5.69
C ILE A 169 11.78 -3.94 -6.33
N ARG A 170 10.63 -4.22 -6.93
CA ARG A 170 10.37 -5.39 -7.77
C ARG A 170 10.33 -5.03 -9.25
N PHE A 171 9.99 -3.78 -9.57
CA PHE A 171 9.90 -3.27 -10.93
C PHE A 171 10.40 -1.83 -11.01
N GLY A 172 11.06 -1.48 -12.12
CA GLY A 172 11.58 -0.14 -12.39
C GLY A 172 12.98 0.11 -11.83
N PRO A 173 13.51 1.35 -11.98
CA PRO A 173 12.82 2.51 -12.55
C PRO A 173 12.47 2.34 -14.03
N ALA A 174 11.24 2.70 -14.40
CA ALA A 174 10.83 2.86 -15.79
C ALA A 174 10.36 4.30 -16.00
N GLN A 175 10.95 5.03 -16.95
CA GLN A 175 10.49 6.40 -17.23
C GLN A 175 9.03 6.36 -17.68
N PHE A 176 8.16 7.09 -16.99
CA PHE A 176 6.71 7.04 -17.22
C PHE A 176 6.12 8.40 -17.58
N VAL A 177 6.53 9.44 -16.85
CA VAL A 177 6.18 10.84 -17.12
C VAL A 177 7.44 11.70 -17.11
N ALA A 178 7.35 12.96 -17.53
CA ALA A 178 8.49 13.87 -17.40
C ALA A 178 8.88 14.07 -15.92
N PRO A 179 10.16 14.34 -15.62
CA PRO A 179 10.57 14.73 -14.27
C PRO A 179 9.75 15.91 -13.74
N PHE A 180 9.38 15.82 -12.46
CA PHE A 180 8.57 16.80 -11.74
C PHE A 180 7.18 17.03 -12.32
N ALA A 181 6.68 16.12 -13.16
CA ALA A 181 5.31 16.17 -13.63
C ALA A 181 4.36 16.10 -12.42
N ARG A 182 3.32 16.93 -12.46
CA ARG A 182 2.22 16.82 -11.51
C ARG A 182 1.38 15.60 -11.90
N ALA A 183 1.50 14.54 -11.11
CA ALA A 183 0.64 13.37 -11.21
C ALA A 183 -0.36 13.46 -10.06
N GLY A 184 -1.52 14.10 -10.29
CA GLY A 184 -2.60 14.13 -9.33
C GLY A 184 -3.65 13.08 -9.68
N ALA A 185 -4.15 12.36 -8.69
CA ALA A 185 -5.40 11.61 -8.77
C ALA A 185 -6.46 12.32 -7.93
#